data_AF-A0A969GED7-F1
#
_entry.id   AF-A0A969GED7-F1
#
_cell.length_a   1.000
_cell.length_b   1.000
_cell.length_c   1.000
_cell.angle_alpha   90.00
_cell.angle_beta   90.00
_cell.angle_gamma   90.00
#
_symmetry.space_group_name_H-M   'P 1'
#
loop_
_entity.id
_entity.type
_entity.pdbx_description
1 polymer ?
#
loop_
_entity_poly.entity_id
_entity_poly.type
_entity_poly.pdbx_seq_one_letter_code
_entity_poly.pdbx_strand_id
1 'polypeptide(L)'
;MDSFAMGIPADWKLHEDRVPKALLRQSFVNDLPDEIVNRPKAKFSKGAGSSELIAQEAVEKITDQEYSSERDRLKKDWDYNLQNKEALYYYRLMRDHYEDEWILPTMGSSRSL
;
A
#
# COMPACT_ATOMS: atom_id res chain seq x y z
N MET A 1 -16.57 -19.80 -1.28
CA MET A 1 -16.10 -19.15 -0.04
C MET A 1 -16.42 -17.67 -0.04
N ASP A 2 -16.10 -16.93 -1.10
CA ASP A 2 -16.39 -15.48 -1.18
C ASP A 2 -17.88 -15.14 -1.11
N SER A 3 -18.76 -15.94 -1.71
CA SER A 3 -20.22 -15.73 -1.66
C SER A 3 -20.77 -15.72 -0.22
N PHE A 4 -20.25 -16.59 0.64
CA PHE A 4 -20.65 -16.66 2.05
C PHE A 4 -20.12 -15.45 2.84
N ALA A 5 -18.84 -15.14 2.69
CA ALA A 5 -18.23 -13.99 3.35
C ALA A 5 -18.91 -12.67 2.94
N MET A 6 -19.28 -12.52 1.66
CA MET A 6 -19.98 -11.34 1.16
C MET A 6 -21.44 -11.26 1.60
N GLY A 7 -22.10 -12.40 1.85
CA GLY A 7 -23.48 -12.45 2.34
C GLY A 7 -23.68 -12.05 3.81
N ILE A 8 -22.60 -11.99 4.61
CA ILE A 8 -22.68 -11.52 6.00
C ILE A 8 -23.00 -10.01 6.03
N PRO A 9 -23.97 -9.56 6.87
CA PRO A 9 -24.32 -8.14 7.02
C PRO A 9 -23.09 -7.26 7.26
N ALA A 10 -23.05 -6.10 6.59
CA ALA A 10 -21.91 -5.19 6.67
C ALA A 10 -21.63 -4.74 8.12
N ASP A 11 -22.67 -4.44 8.89
CA ASP A 11 -22.59 -3.99 10.29
C ASP A 11 -21.85 -4.98 11.20
N TRP A 12 -21.85 -6.27 10.83
CA TRP A 12 -21.13 -7.29 11.59
C TRP A 12 -19.62 -7.28 11.32
N LYS A 13 -19.19 -6.69 10.21
CA LYS A 13 -17.78 -6.55 9.80
C LYS A 13 -17.19 -5.20 10.22
N LEU A 14 -18.04 -4.20 10.52
CA LEU A 14 -17.60 -2.89 10.98
C LEU A 14 -16.91 -2.97 12.35
N HIS A 15 -15.91 -2.13 12.55
CA HIS A 15 -14.92 -2.23 13.63
C HIS A 15 -14.79 -0.94 14.43
N GLU A 16 -15.85 -0.13 14.51
CA GLU A 16 -15.82 1.14 15.26
C GLU A 16 -15.46 0.92 16.73
N ASP A 17 -16.09 -0.06 17.39
CA ASP A 17 -15.79 -0.46 18.78
C ASP A 17 -15.02 -1.77 18.89
N ARG A 18 -14.48 -2.29 17.77
CA ARG A 18 -13.87 -3.63 17.71
C ARG A 18 -12.54 -3.60 16.99
N VAL A 19 -11.68 -4.58 17.25
CA VAL A 19 -10.46 -4.73 16.46
C VAL A 19 -10.79 -5.08 15.00
N PRO A 20 -9.99 -4.65 14.01
CA PRO A 20 -10.20 -5.04 12.63
C PRO A 20 -10.27 -6.56 12.47
N LYS A 21 -11.28 -7.01 11.72
CA LYS A 21 -11.59 -8.42 11.47
C LYS A 21 -11.99 -9.21 12.74
N ALA A 22 -12.60 -8.57 13.73
CA ALA A 22 -13.05 -9.22 14.97
C ALA A 22 -13.85 -10.51 14.75
N LEU A 23 -14.83 -10.51 13.84
CA LEU A 23 -15.62 -11.71 13.53
C LEU A 23 -14.76 -12.88 13.02
N LEU A 24 -13.77 -12.58 12.17
CA LEU A 24 -12.82 -13.58 11.68
C LEU A 24 -11.95 -14.11 12.83
N ARG A 25 -11.38 -13.21 13.65
CA ARG A 25 -10.53 -13.59 14.79
C ARG A 25 -11.26 -14.50 15.77
N GLN A 26 -12.49 -14.12 16.14
CA GLN A 26 -13.31 -14.90 17.08
C GLN A 26 -13.66 -16.29 16.56
N SER A 27 -13.78 -16.45 15.24
CA SER A 27 -14.11 -17.75 14.63
C SER A 27 -13.00 -18.80 14.80
N PHE A 28 -11.78 -18.40 15.14
CA PHE A 28 -10.60 -19.27 15.25
C PHE A 28 -9.91 -19.21 16.63
N VAL A 29 -10.58 -18.67 17.66
CA VAL A 29 -9.99 -18.50 19.02
C VAL A 29 -9.56 -19.83 19.66
N ASN A 30 -10.22 -20.93 19.30
CA ASN A 30 -9.89 -22.27 19.81
C ASN A 30 -8.84 -22.99 18.95
N ASP A 31 -8.54 -22.46 17.76
CA ASP A 31 -7.65 -23.11 16.79
C ASP A 31 -6.23 -22.51 16.78
N LEU A 32 -6.05 -21.30 17.33
CA LEU A 32 -4.80 -20.55 17.29
C LEU A 32 -4.44 -19.99 18.69
N PRO A 33 -3.13 -19.81 18.99
CA PRO A 33 -2.71 -19.13 20.21
C PRO A 33 -3.26 -17.71 20.30
N ASP A 34 -3.57 -17.24 21.52
CA ASP A 34 -4.15 -15.91 21.75
C ASP A 34 -3.31 -14.78 21.13
N GLU A 35 -1.98 -14.90 21.21
CA GLU A 35 -1.04 -13.95 20.61
C GLU A 35 -1.16 -13.83 19.08
N ILE A 36 -1.59 -14.90 18.39
CA ILE A 36 -1.84 -14.90 16.94
C ILE A 36 -3.24 -14.38 16.65
N VAL A 37 -4.24 -14.83 17.41
CA VAL A 37 -5.64 -14.39 17.30
C VAL A 37 -5.75 -12.87 17.46
N ASN A 38 -4.97 -12.29 18.37
CA ASN A 38 -5.02 -10.87 18.72
C ASN A 38 -3.86 -10.05 18.12
N ARG A 39 -3.02 -10.64 17.26
CA ARG A 39 -1.88 -9.93 16.65
C ARG A 39 -2.32 -8.66 15.89
N PRO A 40 -1.74 -7.48 16.19
CA PRO A 40 -2.01 -6.27 15.44
C PRO A 40 -1.63 -6.38 13.96
N LYS A 41 -2.35 -5.67 13.09
CA LYS A 41 -2.00 -5.60 11.67
C LYS A 41 -0.69 -4.83 11.52
N ALA A 42 0.30 -5.45 10.87
CA ALA A 42 1.50 -4.77 10.40
C ALA A 42 1.49 -4.68 8.86
N LYS A 43 2.10 -3.64 8.29
CA LYS A 43 2.38 -3.59 6.84
C LYS A 43 3.34 -4.74 6.50
N PHE A 44 3.15 -5.39 5.35
CA PHE A 44 4.01 -6.50 4.92
C PHE A 44 5.47 -6.08 4.80
N SER A 45 5.75 -4.92 4.20
CA SER A 45 7.09 -4.38 4.04
C SER A 45 7.81 -4.16 5.39
N LYS A 46 7.08 -3.69 6.41
CA LYS A 46 7.60 -3.59 7.78
C LYS A 46 7.84 -4.97 8.41
N GLY A 47 6.92 -5.91 8.20
CA GLY A 47 7.06 -7.29 8.70
C GLY A 47 8.21 -8.07 8.05
N ALA A 48 8.54 -7.75 6.80
CA ALA A 48 9.64 -8.34 6.04
C ALA A 48 10.97 -7.57 6.17
N GLY A 49 10.98 -6.41 6.85
CA GLY A 49 12.17 -5.56 7.02
C GLY A 49 12.63 -4.81 5.76
N SER A 50 11.84 -4.80 4.68
CA SER A 50 12.24 -4.21 3.40
C SER A 50 11.85 -2.75 3.22
N SER A 51 10.89 -2.23 4.01
CA SER A 51 10.39 -0.86 3.81
C SER A 51 11.47 0.20 3.95
N GLU A 52 12.35 0.07 4.95
CA GLU A 52 13.37 1.08 5.23
C GLU A 52 14.48 1.04 4.18
N LEU A 53 14.88 -0.16 3.75
CA LEU A 53 15.92 -0.35 2.74
C LEU A 53 15.53 0.28 1.39
N ILE A 54 14.30 0.07 0.93
CA ILE A 54 13.86 0.61 -0.36
C ILE A 54 13.72 2.14 -0.29
N ALA A 55 13.20 2.69 0.81
CA ALA A 55 13.10 4.13 0.99
C ALA A 55 14.49 4.79 1.03
N GLN A 56 15.47 4.17 1.69
CA GLN A 56 16.86 4.65 1.72
C GLN A 56 17.49 4.63 0.33
N GLU A 57 17.38 3.50 -0.38
CA GLU A 57 17.87 3.36 -1.75
C GLU A 57 17.30 4.45 -2.67
N ALA A 58 16.00 4.76 -2.54
CA ALA A 58 15.35 5.81 -3.32
C ALA A 58 15.89 7.20 -2.98
N VAL A 59 16.15 7.50 -1.70
CA VAL A 59 16.73 8.78 -1.27
C VAL A 59 18.16 8.96 -1.79
N GLU A 60 18.95 7.89 -1.82
CA GLU A 60 20.33 7.92 -2.32
C GLU A 60 20.39 8.06 -3.84
N LYS A 61 19.49 7.39 -4.57
CA LYS A 61 19.48 7.40 -6.04
C LYS A 61 18.81 8.62 -6.67
N ILE A 62 17.98 9.34 -5.93
CA ILE A 62 17.14 10.41 -6.47
C ILE A 62 17.44 11.71 -5.73
N THR A 63 17.96 12.68 -6.46
CA THR A 63 18.19 14.03 -5.95
C THR A 63 16.88 14.78 -5.75
N ASP A 64 16.88 15.80 -4.89
CA ASP A 64 15.70 16.65 -4.68
C ASP A 64 15.29 17.42 -5.95
N GLN A 65 16.28 17.76 -6.79
CA GLN A 65 16.05 18.41 -8.08
C GLN A 65 15.36 17.48 -9.07
N GLU A 66 15.82 16.23 -9.20
CA GLU A 66 15.15 15.24 -10.03
C GLU A 66 13.72 14.97 -9.55
N TYR A 67 13.55 14.81 -8.24
CA TYR A 67 12.23 14.61 -7.65
C TYR A 67 11.28 15.78 -7.96
N SER A 68 11.74 17.01 -7.76
CA SER A 68 10.91 18.19 -8.02
C SER A 68 10.56 18.32 -9.50
N SER A 69 11.53 18.09 -10.39
CA SER A 69 11.33 18.18 -11.84
C SER A 69 10.32 17.13 -12.33
N GLU A 70 10.45 15.88 -11.87
CA GLU A 70 9.53 14.80 -12.23
C GLU A 70 8.14 14.99 -11.62
N ARG A 71 8.05 15.45 -10.36
CA ARG A 71 6.77 15.80 -9.73
C ARG A 71 6.03 16.84 -10.56
N ASP A 72 6.71 17.90 -10.97
CA ASP A 72 6.08 19.00 -11.70
C ASP A 72 5.68 18.56 -13.13
N ARG A 73 6.51 17.74 -13.81
CA ARG A 73 6.15 17.12 -15.09
C ARG A 73 4.91 16.24 -14.99
N LEU A 74 4.89 15.30 -14.04
CA LEU A 74 3.76 14.38 -13.84
C LEU A 74 2.48 15.13 -13.46
N LYS A 75 2.60 16.20 -12.68
CA LYS A 75 1.44 17.03 -12.35
C LYS A 75 0.90 17.77 -13.57
N LYS A 76 1.78 18.33 -14.40
CA LYS A 76 1.39 19.08 -15.59
C LYS A 76 0.78 18.20 -16.67
N ASP A 77 1.44 17.08 -16.97
CA ASP A 77 1.12 16.29 -18.16
C ASP A 77 0.03 15.24 -17.87
N TRP A 78 -0.12 14.81 -16.61
CA TRP A 78 -0.99 13.71 -16.20
C TRP A 78 -1.92 14.02 -15.02
N ASP A 79 -1.89 15.25 -14.49
CA ASP A 79 -2.57 15.64 -13.24
C ASP A 79 -2.19 14.76 -12.03
N TYR A 80 -1.05 14.06 -12.10
CA TYR A 80 -0.65 13.10 -11.08
C TYR A 80 0.18 13.75 -9.97
N ASN A 81 -0.22 13.52 -8.72
CA ASN A 81 0.50 14.00 -7.53
C ASN A 81 1.52 12.95 -7.06
N LEU A 82 2.77 13.09 -7.47
CA LEU A 82 3.86 12.24 -6.98
C LEU A 82 4.12 12.49 -5.49
N GLN A 83 4.10 11.43 -4.67
CA GLN A 83 4.07 11.54 -3.20
C GLN A 83 5.45 11.74 -2.57
N ASN A 84 6.45 10.97 -3.01
CA ASN A 84 7.80 10.96 -2.44
C ASN A 84 8.81 10.31 -3.40
N LYS A 85 10.10 10.30 -3.02
CA LYS A 85 11.18 9.70 -3.81
C LYS A 85 11.02 8.18 -4.01
N GLU A 86 10.45 7.47 -3.06
CA GLU A 86 10.17 6.03 -3.19
C GLU A 86 9.16 5.77 -4.32
N ALA A 87 8.08 6.57 -4.39
CA ALA A 87 7.12 6.52 -5.48
C ALA A 87 7.78 6.81 -6.84
N LEU A 88 8.70 7.78 -6.89
CA LEU A 88 9.47 8.09 -8.10
C LEU A 88 10.38 6.93 -8.50
N TYR A 89 11.00 6.27 -7.52
CA TYR A 89 11.86 5.12 -7.76
C TYR A 89 11.08 3.98 -8.42
N TYR A 90 9.92 3.61 -7.87
CA TYR A 90 9.05 2.59 -8.49
C TYR A 90 8.57 3.00 -9.87
N TYR A 91 8.17 4.25 -10.05
CA TYR A 91 7.71 4.75 -11.34
C TYR A 91 8.82 4.72 -12.40
N ARG A 92 10.06 5.09 -12.06
CA ARG A 92 11.22 4.98 -12.95
C ARG A 92 11.47 3.53 -13.41
N LEU A 93 11.41 2.57 -12.48
CA LEU A 93 11.55 1.15 -12.83
C LEU A 93 10.44 0.66 -13.76
N MET A 94 9.20 1.15 -13.60
CA MET A 94 8.13 0.83 -14.54
C MET A 94 8.37 1.46 -15.91
N ARG A 95 8.88 2.70 -15.94
CA ARG A 95 9.23 3.44 -17.16
C ARG A 95 10.35 2.82 -17.98
N ASP A 96 11.20 1.99 -17.37
CA ASP A 96 12.20 1.20 -18.10
C ASP A 96 11.55 0.16 -19.03
N HIS A 97 10.27 -0.15 -18.83
CA HIS A 97 9.54 -1.20 -19.58
C HIS A 97 8.25 -0.72 -20.24
N TYR A 98 7.62 0.34 -19.74
CA TYR A 98 6.31 0.80 -20.19
C TYR A 98 6.27 2.33 -20.33
N GLU A 99 5.49 2.81 -21.30
CA GLU A 99 5.27 4.25 -21.51
C GLU A 99 4.24 4.81 -20.53
N ASP A 100 4.22 6.14 -20.37
CA ASP A 100 3.35 6.84 -19.41
C ASP A 100 1.86 6.55 -19.63
N GLU A 101 1.48 6.41 -20.89
CA GLU A 101 0.14 6.12 -21.40
C GLU A 101 -0.40 4.77 -20.91
N TRP A 102 0.50 3.81 -20.63
CA TRP A 102 0.14 2.50 -20.10
C TRP A 102 0.08 2.50 -18.58
N ILE A 103 0.96 3.27 -17.95
CA ILE A 103 1.13 3.28 -16.50
C ILE A 103 0.06 4.16 -15.83
N LEU A 104 0.03 5.45 -16.19
CA LEU A 104 -0.65 6.47 -15.38
C LEU A 104 -2.18 6.37 -15.40
N PRO A 105 -2.85 6.04 -16.53
CA PRO A 105 -4.31 5.86 -16.54
C PRO A 105 -4.80 4.63 -15.78
N THR A 106 -3.96 3.61 -15.60
CA THR A 106 -4.34 2.33 -14.99
C THR A 106 -3.89 2.19 -13.54
N MET A 107 -2.94 3.03 -13.12
CA MET A 107 -2.40 3.01 -11.76
C MET A 107 -3.41 3.53 -10.75
N GLY A 108 -3.73 2.71 -9.76
CA GLY A 108 -4.57 3.12 -8.63
C GLY A 108 -3.85 4.06 -7.66
N SER A 109 -4.58 5.01 -7.08
CA SER A 109 -4.05 5.92 -6.06
C SER A 109 -4.05 5.27 -4.68
N SER A 110 -2.89 5.23 -4.02
CA SER A 110 -2.75 4.71 -2.65
C SER A 110 -2.30 5.81 -1.69
N ARG A 111 -2.87 5.81 -0.48
CA ARG A 111 -2.42 6.65 0.65
C ARG A 111 -1.38 5.93 1.53
N SER A 112 -0.88 4.78 1.08
CA SER A 112 -0.09 3.87 1.91
C SER A 112 1.43 4.10 1.85
N LEU A 113 1.88 5.06 1.04
CA LEU A 113 3.26 5.51 0.94
C LEU A 113 3.48 6.69 1.90
#